data_AF-A0A9Q9IMR8-F1
#
_entry.id   AF-A0A9Q9IMR8-F1
#
_cell.length_a   1.000
_cell.length_b   1.000
_cell.length_c   1.000
_cell.angle_alpha   90.00
_cell.angle_beta   90.00
_cell.angle_gamma   90.00
#
_symmetry.space_group_name_H-M   'P 1'
#
loop_
_entity.id
_entity.type
_entity.pdbx_description
1 polymer ?
#
loop_
_entity_poly.entity_id
_entity_poly.type
_entity_poly.pdbx_seq_one_letter_code
_entity_poly.pdbx_strand_id
1 'polypeptide(L)' 'MRYPEEWVEPTAADLAEIERESDLIDAEIDLVQAEILLITAEPGPTVIDWHRVRRAEARVMRELLKLRAAGAGVKAVAA' A
#
# COMPACT_ATOMS: atom_id res chain seq x y z
N MET A 1 -14.63 -21.08 14.93
CA MET A 1 -13.41 -20.30 15.12
C MET A 1 -13.46 -19.72 16.52
N ARG A 2 -12.64 -20.24 17.45
CA ARG A 2 -12.53 -19.68 18.80
C ARG A 2 -11.51 -18.56 18.70
N TYR A 3 -11.93 -17.31 18.87
CA TYR A 3 -11.00 -16.22 19.12
C TYR A 3 -10.31 -16.52 20.46
N PRO A 4 -8.97 -16.37 20.57
CA PRO A 4 -8.27 -16.61 21.82
C PRO A 4 -8.86 -15.74 22.96
N GLU A 5 -8.80 -16.24 24.18
CA GLU A 5 -9.52 -15.73 25.37
C GLU A 5 -9.10 -14.32 25.86
N GLU A 6 -8.26 -13.60 25.15
CA GLU A 6 -7.97 -12.18 25.42
C GLU A 6 -7.79 -11.47 24.08
N TRP A 7 -8.89 -11.13 23.40
CA TRP A 7 -8.84 -10.11 22.37
C TRP A 7 -8.57 -8.77 23.08
N VAL A 8 -7.31 -8.39 23.14
CA VAL A 8 -6.91 -7.05 23.58
C VAL A 8 -7.27 -6.09 22.45
N GLU A 9 -8.10 -5.10 22.78
CA GLU A 9 -8.47 -4.08 21.81
C GLU A 9 -7.23 -3.27 21.42
N PRO A 10 -6.99 -3.01 20.12
CA PRO A 10 -5.87 -2.20 19.67
C PRO A 10 -5.86 -0.83 20.34
N THR A 11 -4.67 -0.38 20.74
CA THR A 11 -4.51 0.96 21.29
C THR A 11 -4.63 2.02 20.18
N ALA A 12 -4.82 3.28 20.57
CA ALA A 12 -4.81 4.39 19.61
C ALA A 12 -3.49 4.49 18.83
N ALA A 13 -2.37 4.09 19.45
CA ALA A 13 -1.08 4.03 18.76
C ALA A 13 -1.06 2.93 17.70
N ASP A 14 -1.57 1.74 18.01
CA ASP A 14 -1.67 0.63 17.05
C ASP A 14 -2.54 0.99 15.85
N LEU A 15 -3.67 1.67 16.08
CA LEU A 15 -4.54 2.16 15.00
C LEU A 15 -3.87 3.25 14.17
N ALA A 16 -3.11 4.15 14.81
CA ALA A 16 -2.35 5.17 14.07
C ALA A 16 -1.27 4.55 13.19
N GLU A 17 -0.63 3.46 13.61
CA GLU A 17 0.33 2.72 12.77
C GLU A 17 -0.31 2.19 11.49
N ILE A 18 -1.51 1.60 11.60
CA ILE A 18 -2.28 1.10 10.45
C ILE A 18 -2.63 2.25 9.50
N GLU A 19 -3.13 3.37 10.02
CA GLU A 19 -3.50 4.53 9.20
C GLU A 19 -2.32 5.14 8.43
N ARG A 20 -1.08 4.98 8.94
CA ARG A 20 0.11 5.43 8.22
C ARG A 20 0.36 4.63 6.93
N GLU A 21 -0.15 3.41 6.84
CA GLU A 21 0.05 2.51 5.70
C GLU A 21 -1.01 2.69 4.60
N SER A 22 -2.13 3.37 4.89
CA SER A 22 -3.29 3.53 4.00
C SER A 22 -2.91 3.99 2.59
N ASP A 23 -2.06 5.00 2.45
CA ASP A 23 -1.65 5.54 1.15
C ASP A 23 -0.86 4.53 0.30
N LEU A 24 -0.04 3.68 0.94
CA LEU A 24 0.71 2.62 0.28
C LEU A 24 -0.22 1.49 -0.16
N ILE A 25 -1.15 1.09 0.71
CA ILE A 25 -2.16 0.07 0.40
C ILE A 25 -3.00 0.51 -0.81
N ASP A 26 -3.45 1.77 -0.84
CA ASP A 26 -4.20 2.31 -1.98
C ASP A 26 -3.37 2.31 -3.28
N ALA A 27 -2.04 2.50 -3.19
CA ALA A 27 -1.15 2.40 -4.33
C ALA A 27 -1.01 0.97 -4.84
N GLU A 28 -0.93 -0.02 -3.93
CA GLU A 28 -0.84 -1.43 -4.25
C GLU A 28 -2.15 -1.95 -4.87
N ILE A 29 -3.30 -1.50 -4.36
CA ILE A 29 -4.62 -1.80 -4.95
C ILE A 29 -4.68 -1.26 -6.38
N ASP A 30 -4.26 -0.02 -6.62
CA ASP A 30 -4.21 0.56 -7.97
C ASP A 30 -3.30 -0.22 -8.93
N LEU A 31 -2.17 -0.74 -8.43
CA LEU A 31 -1.29 -1.59 -9.22
C LEU A 31 -1.98 -2.89 -9.62
N VAL A 32 -2.59 -3.60 -8.66
CA VAL A 32 -3.35 -4.83 -8.93
C VAL A 32 -4.49 -4.56 -9.91
N GLN A 33 -5.20 -3.43 -9.79
CA GLN A 33 -6.23 -3.04 -10.76
C GLN A 33 -5.66 -2.83 -12.16
N ALA A 34 -4.51 -2.16 -12.29
CA ALA A 34 -3.85 -1.98 -13.59
C ALA A 34 -3.38 -3.31 -14.19
N GLU A 35 -2.88 -4.24 -13.38
CA GLU A 35 -2.49 -5.59 -13.79
C GLU A 35 -3.68 -6.43 -14.24
N ILE A 36 -4.80 -6.39 -13.50
CA ILE A 36 -6.05 -7.05 -13.90
C ILE A 36 -6.46 -6.55 -15.28
N LEU A 37 -6.56 -5.23 -15.47
CA LEU A 37 -6.94 -4.64 -16.76
C LEU A 37 -6.00 -5.07 -17.90
N LEU A 38 -4.70 -5.15 -17.64
CA LEU A 38 -3.70 -5.59 -18.62
C LEU A 38 -3.92 -7.07 -19.01
N ILE A 39 -4.11 -7.96 -18.04
CA ILE A 39 -4.22 -9.42 -18.24
C ILE A 39 -5.57 -9.80 -18.87
N THR A 40 -6.63 -9.05 -18.56
CA THR A 40 -7.98 -9.30 -19.10
C THR A 40 -8.29 -8.49 -20.35
N ALA A 41 -7.31 -7.80 -20.94
CA ALA A 41 -7.53 -6.99 -22.14
C ALA A 41 -7.80 -7.86 -23.38
N GLU A 42 -8.89 -7.59 -24.09
CA GLU A 42 -9.24 -8.23 -25.37
C GLU A 42 -9.30 -7.20 -26.50
N PRO A 43 -8.76 -7.48 -27.70
CA PRO A 43 -8.11 -8.73 -28.13
C PRO A 43 -6.68 -8.90 -27.57
N GLY A 44 -6.21 -7.97 -26.75
CA GLY A 44 -4.92 -7.99 -26.08
C GLY A 44 -4.59 -6.62 -25.48
N PRO A 45 -3.54 -6.52 -24.65
CA PRO A 45 -3.15 -5.27 -24.01
C PRO A 45 -2.65 -4.23 -25.02
N THR A 46 -3.03 -2.97 -24.79
CA THR A 46 -2.57 -1.81 -25.55
C THR A 46 -1.36 -1.15 -24.90
N VAL A 47 -0.71 -0.23 -25.61
CA VAL A 47 0.37 0.62 -25.06
C VAL A 47 -0.10 1.40 -23.83
N ILE A 48 -1.37 1.81 -23.79
CA ILE A 48 -1.94 2.55 -22.66
C ILE A 48 -1.97 1.68 -21.40
N ASP A 49 -2.27 0.40 -21.53
CA ASP A 49 -2.34 -0.53 -20.40
C ASP A 49 -0.95 -0.74 -19.77
N TRP A 50 0.07 -0.89 -20.61
CA TRP A 50 1.46 -0.93 -20.14
C TRP A 50 1.89 0.36 -19.45
N HIS A 51 1.41 1.53 -19.90
CA HIS A 51 1.67 2.80 -19.21
C HIS A 51 0.92 2.90 -17.88
N ARG A 52 -0.28 2.32 -17.75
CA ARG A 52 -1.03 2.29 -16.48
C ARG A 52 -0.25 1.51 -15.43
N VAL A 53 0.22 0.31 -15.75
CA VAL A 53 1.03 -0.51 -14.84
C VAL A 53 2.28 0.23 -14.38
N ARG A 54 3.08 0.77 -15.32
CA ARG A 54 4.30 1.52 -14.96
C ARG A 54 4.03 2.71 -14.05
N ARG A 55 2.93 3.44 -14.25
CA ARG A 55 2.55 4.56 -13.37
C ARG A 55 2.12 4.09 -11.99
N ALA A 56 1.42 2.96 -11.90
CA ALA A 56 1.01 2.38 -10.64
C ALA A 56 2.22 1.85 -9.85
N GLU A 57 3.15 1.13 -10.49
CA GLU A 57 4.43 0.72 -9.89
C GLU A 57 5.21 1.93 -9.35
N ALA A 58 5.31 3.01 -10.13
CA ALA A 58 5.97 4.24 -9.70
C ALA A 58 5.26 4.91 -8.51
N ARG A 59 3.92 4.80 -8.43
CA ARG A 59 3.14 5.26 -7.27
C ARG A 59 3.47 4.42 -6.04
N VAL A 60 3.43 3.09 -6.13
CA VAL A 60 3.80 2.17 -5.03
C VAL A 60 5.18 2.51 -4.48
N MET A 61 6.19 2.64 -5.35
CA MET A 61 7.54 2.97 -4.92
C MET A 61 7.63 4.32 -4.19
N ARG A 62 6.90 5.33 -4.67
CA ARG A 62 6.86 6.65 -4.02
C ARG A 62 6.20 6.58 -2.65
N GLU A 63 5.06 5.91 -2.52
CA GLU A 63 4.34 5.81 -1.25
C GLU A 63 5.13 4.95 -0.24
N LEU A 64 5.80 3.89 -0.69
CA LEU A 64 6.71 3.10 0.15
C LEU A 64 7.87 3.94 0.70
N LEU A 65 8.48 4.78 -0.14
CA LEU A 65 9.55 5.69 0.29
C LEU A 65 9.05 6.73 1.30
N LYS A 66 7.83 7.27 1.11
CA LYS A 66 7.21 8.19 2.06
C LYS A 66 6.92 7.53 3.41
N LEU A 67 6.33 6.33 3.41
CA LEU A 67 6.06 5.57 4.63
C LEU A 67 7.37 5.29 5.40
N ARG A 68 8.42 4.88 4.68
CA ARG A 68 9.74 4.64 5.26
C ARG A 68 10.36 5.91 5.85
N ALA A 69 10.23 7.05 5.17
CA ALA A 69 10.72 8.34 5.66
C ALA A 69 9.97 8.79 6.92
N ALA A 70 8.65 8.57 6.99
CA ALA A 70 7.85 8.86 8.18
C ALA A 70 8.29 8.02 9.40
N GLY A 71 8.60 6.74 9.20
CA GLY A 71 9.14 5.87 10.26
C GLY A 71 10.57 6.21 10.70
N ALA A 72 11.40 6.79 9.82
CA ALA A 72 12.76 7.21 10.14
C ALA A 72 12.81 8.44 11.08
N GLY A 73 11.80 9.32 11.02
CA GLY A 73 11.68 10.50 11.89
C GLY A 73 11.37 10.16 13.36
N VAL A 74 10.67 9.04 13.61
CA VAL A 74 10.31 8.60 14.97
C VAL A 74 11.54 8.18 15.78
N LYS A 75 12.57 7.62 15.15
CA LYS A 75 13.81 7.20 15.85
C LYS A 75 14.75 8.35 16.20
N ALA A 76 14.56 9.54 15.63
CA ALA A 76 15.48 10.68 15.84
C ALA A 76 15.13 11.56 17.05
N VAL A 77 13.90 11.46 17.60
CA VAL A 77 13.45 12.27 18.76
C VAL A 77 13.66 11.53 20.10
N ALA A 78 14.05 10.25 20.05
CA ALA A 78 14.30 9.42 21.22
C ALA A 78 15.80 9.27 21.59
N ALA A 79 16.68 10.15 21.07
CA ALA A 79 18.12 10.12 21.31
C ALA A 79 18.62 11.39 22.02
#